data_AF-A0A218U7N8-F1
#
_entry.id   AF-A0A218U7N8-F1
#
_cell.length_a   1.000
_cell.length_b   1.000
_cell.length_c   1.000
_cell.angle_alpha   90.00
_cell.angle_beta   90.00
_cell.angle_gamma   90.00
#
_symmetry.space_group_name_H-M   'P 1'
#
loop_
_entity.id
_entity.type
_entity.pdbx_description
1 polymer ?
#
loop_
_entity_poly.entity_id
_entity_poly.type
_entity_poly.pdbx_seq_one_letter_code
_entity_poly.pdbx_strand_id
1 'polypeptide(L)'
;MSDITVCFQWKAVDSGQEEDQLELSLQNEMAEVREDPMVLSDGIFSLEPKEGEIRPNFWAEISVSFKPQEARAYERAVYCDISGEGLGPRLHSYFEELNIGEVSIRVTHRYKAVLLNKGPIDASFSLIPPSTAMGSFFSFLPQEGIVAPHGLQVIQISFCPTMLGQFKEEFCFYVHKSPKPVTLTIRGSVMGPTFHFDVPALHFGDISCGFPRTLKCRLSNTSLIPMVFNLRIPGDGLGEPSIDVSVNILNPSSQVWRKEAQSPTRPREFTISPCRGSIRALGAQDI
;
A
#
# COMPACT_ATOMS: atom_id res chain seq x y z
N MET A 1 63.79 -18.95 35.32
CA MET A 1 62.70 -18.92 34.33
C MET A 1 61.66 -19.90 34.83
N SER A 2 60.62 -19.40 35.51
CA SER A 2 59.51 -20.24 35.93
C SER A 2 58.60 -20.43 34.72
N ASP A 3 58.46 -21.67 34.25
CA ASP A 3 57.47 -22.05 33.25
C ASP A 3 56.08 -21.81 33.85
N ILE A 4 55.49 -20.66 33.53
CA ILE A 4 54.10 -20.36 33.86
C ILE A 4 53.27 -20.90 32.70
N THR A 5 52.73 -22.10 32.88
CA THR A 5 51.72 -22.64 31.97
C THR A 5 50.38 -22.00 32.33
N VAL A 6 49.95 -21.01 31.55
CA VAL A 6 48.60 -20.47 31.64
C VAL A 6 47.69 -21.40 30.86
N CYS A 7 46.89 -22.20 31.57
CA CYS A 7 45.83 -23.00 30.96
C CYS A 7 44.58 -22.12 30.82
N PHE A 8 44.11 -21.90 29.59
CA PHE A 8 42.84 -21.25 29.32
C PHE A 8 41.84 -22.28 28.76
N GLN A 9 40.59 -22.21 29.22
CA GLN A 9 39.48 -22.95 28.65
C GLN A 9 38.41 -21.94 28.20
N TRP A 10 38.12 -21.91 26.91
CA TRP A 10 37.00 -21.16 26.36
C TRP A 10 35.78 -22.07 26.40
N LYS A 11 34.69 -21.65 27.06
CA LYS A 11 33.40 -22.32 26.99
C LYS A 11 32.47 -21.46 26.16
N ALA A 12 32.21 -21.87 24.92
CA ALA A 12 31.17 -21.27 24.10
C ALA A 12 29.81 -21.78 24.61
N VAL A 13 28.86 -20.88 24.83
CA VAL A 13 27.47 -21.22 25.15
C VAL A 13 26.62 -20.58 24.07
N ASP A 14 26.04 -21.41 23.20
CA ASP A 14 25.09 -20.96 22.18
C ASP A 14 23.71 -20.74 22.81
N SER A 15 23.10 -19.60 22.51
CA SER A 15 21.81 -19.18 23.04
C SER A 15 20.67 -20.12 22.59
N GLY A 16 20.27 -21.05 23.45
CA GLY A 16 19.12 -21.92 23.25
C GLY A 16 18.85 -22.90 24.40
N GLN A 17 17.79 -22.62 25.18
CA GLN A 17 17.09 -23.49 26.15
C GLN A 17 17.80 -23.95 27.44
N GLU A 18 19.13 -23.92 27.55
CA GLU A 18 19.85 -24.14 28.84
C GLU A 18 19.99 -22.85 29.69
N GLU A 19 19.37 -21.76 29.25
CA GLU A 19 19.55 -20.38 29.75
C GLU A 19 19.02 -20.19 31.18
N ASP A 20 17.82 -20.66 31.54
CA ASP A 20 17.24 -20.29 32.85
C ASP A 20 18.00 -20.88 34.06
N GLN A 21 18.61 -22.07 33.93
CA GLN A 21 19.36 -22.67 35.06
C GLN A 21 20.81 -22.20 35.11
N LEU A 22 21.44 -21.95 33.96
CA LEU A 22 22.82 -21.46 33.88
C LEU A 22 22.93 -19.94 34.02
N GLU A 23 21.96 -19.16 33.53
CA GLU A 23 21.87 -17.73 33.84
C GLU A 23 21.63 -17.51 35.32
N LEU A 24 20.77 -18.30 36.00
CA LEU A 24 20.64 -18.16 37.45
C LEU A 24 21.91 -18.57 38.19
N SER A 25 22.64 -19.60 37.73
CA SER A 25 23.92 -19.97 38.36
C SER A 25 25.01 -18.95 38.09
N LEU A 26 25.10 -18.42 36.87
CA LEU A 26 26.06 -17.39 36.47
C LEU A 26 25.69 -16.03 37.08
N GLN A 27 24.41 -15.67 37.19
CA GLN A 27 23.95 -14.48 37.88
C GLN A 27 24.16 -14.60 39.38
N ASN A 28 24.03 -15.77 40.00
CA ASN A 28 24.39 -15.99 41.40
C ASN A 28 25.91 -15.88 41.61
N GLU A 29 26.74 -16.48 40.73
CA GLU A 29 28.19 -16.30 40.77
C GLU A 29 28.62 -14.85 40.47
N MET A 30 27.97 -14.17 39.52
CA MET A 30 28.20 -12.76 39.17
C MET A 30 27.65 -11.80 40.24
N ALA A 31 26.62 -12.19 40.99
CA ALA A 31 26.10 -11.44 42.13
C ALA A 31 27.01 -11.54 43.36
N GLU A 32 27.72 -12.65 43.55
CA GLU A 32 28.84 -12.72 44.51
C GLU A 32 30.03 -11.85 44.07
N VAL A 33 30.17 -11.59 42.77
CA VAL A 33 31.22 -10.72 42.17
C VAL A 33 30.78 -9.24 42.07
N ARG A 34 29.59 -8.85 42.55
CA ARG A 34 29.06 -7.48 42.47
C ARG A 34 29.86 -6.40 43.22
N GLU A 35 30.85 -6.79 44.03
CA GLU A 35 31.87 -5.87 44.50
C GLU A 35 32.98 -5.75 43.44
N ASP A 36 32.75 -4.81 42.51
CA ASP A 36 33.71 -4.19 41.57
C ASP A 36 33.94 -4.88 40.19
N PRO A 37 33.36 -4.35 39.09
CA PRO A 37 33.49 -4.94 37.76
C PRO A 37 34.92 -4.74 37.23
N MET A 38 35.64 -5.85 37.00
CA MET A 38 36.98 -5.90 36.41
C MET A 38 38.10 -5.19 37.19
N VAL A 39 37.99 -5.10 38.51
CA VAL A 39 39.16 -4.78 39.34
C VAL A 39 39.70 -6.10 39.88
N LEU A 40 40.71 -6.65 39.20
CA LEU A 40 41.67 -7.51 39.87
C LEU A 40 42.47 -6.63 40.84
N SER A 41 41.85 -6.23 41.94
CA SER A 41 42.34 -5.26 42.93
C SER A 41 43.46 -5.80 43.79
N ASP A 42 43.72 -7.10 43.73
CA ASP A 42 44.74 -7.75 44.54
C ASP A 42 46.17 -7.54 43.99
N GLY A 43 46.31 -7.00 42.77
CA GLY A 43 47.61 -6.76 42.12
C GLY A 43 48.36 -8.04 41.72
N ILE A 44 47.78 -9.22 41.97
CA ILE A 44 48.35 -10.54 41.68
C ILE A 44 48.12 -10.93 40.22
N PHE A 45 46.92 -10.71 39.68
CA PHE A 45 46.69 -10.77 38.24
C PHE A 45 46.24 -9.40 37.75
N SER A 46 46.60 -9.01 36.54
CA SER A 46 46.03 -7.80 35.91
C SER A 46 45.84 -8.03 34.42
N LEU A 47 44.74 -7.50 33.87
CA LEU A 47 44.42 -7.55 32.43
C LEU A 47 44.45 -6.14 31.84
N GLU A 48 45.10 -6.00 30.69
CA GLU A 48 45.09 -4.76 29.90
C GLU A 48 45.01 -5.07 28.39
N PRO A 49 44.13 -4.40 27.63
CA PRO A 49 43.10 -3.46 28.10
C PRO A 49 41.90 -4.20 28.73
N LYS A 50 41.17 -3.51 29.63
CA LYS A 50 39.96 -4.06 30.27
C LYS A 50 38.72 -4.00 29.38
N GLU A 51 38.71 -3.06 28.44
CA GLU A 51 37.65 -2.85 27.47
C GLU A 51 38.27 -2.48 26.12
N GLY A 52 37.56 -2.75 25.04
CA GLY A 52 38.03 -2.41 23.70
C GLY A 52 37.02 -2.75 22.62
N GLU A 53 37.15 -2.11 21.46
CA GLU A 53 36.33 -2.38 20.28
C GLU A 53 37.15 -3.17 19.26
N ILE A 54 36.62 -4.30 18.80
CA ILE A 54 37.23 -5.10 17.72
C ILE A 54 36.48 -4.81 16.42
N ARG A 55 37.18 -4.18 15.47
CA ARG A 55 36.63 -3.93 14.13
C ARG A 55 36.55 -5.24 13.31
N PRO A 56 35.70 -5.29 12.27
CA PRO A 56 35.66 -6.44 11.36
C PRO A 56 37.04 -6.78 10.79
N ASN A 57 37.42 -8.06 10.85
CA ASN A 57 38.72 -8.60 10.41
C ASN A 57 39.95 -8.11 11.20
N PHE A 58 39.75 -7.48 12.35
CA PHE A 58 40.82 -7.15 13.28
C PHE A 58 40.82 -8.10 14.47
N TRP A 59 41.93 -8.10 15.19
CA TRP A 59 42.08 -8.78 16.47
C TRP A 59 42.62 -7.77 17.49
N ALA A 60 42.37 -8.01 18.76
CA ALA A 60 42.92 -7.24 19.87
C ALA A 60 43.75 -8.16 20.76
N GLU A 61 44.88 -7.66 21.25
CA GLU A 61 45.71 -8.36 22.22
C GLU A 61 45.28 -7.99 23.64
N ILE A 62 45.07 -9.00 24.48
CA ILE A 62 44.81 -8.81 25.91
C ILE A 62 46.01 -9.37 26.67
N SER A 63 46.72 -8.49 27.37
CA SER A 63 47.88 -8.84 28.17
C SER A 63 47.45 -9.22 29.59
N VAL A 64 47.82 -10.42 30.03
CA VAL A 64 47.63 -10.89 31.41
C VAL A 64 48.97 -10.84 32.13
N SER A 65 49.08 -10.06 33.21
CA SER A 65 50.25 -10.05 34.08
C SER A 65 49.98 -10.81 35.36
N PHE A 66 50.92 -11.65 35.80
CA PHE A 66 50.87 -12.38 37.07
C PHE A 66 52.03 -11.96 37.98
N LYS A 67 51.73 -11.45 39.18
CA LYS A 67 52.66 -10.95 40.19
C LYS A 67 52.34 -11.58 41.57
N PRO A 68 52.70 -12.85 41.79
CA PRO A 68 52.43 -13.53 43.07
C PRO A 68 53.20 -12.87 44.22
N GLN A 69 52.56 -12.78 45.40
CA GLN A 69 53.19 -12.26 46.61
C GLN A 69 53.66 -13.37 47.57
N GLU A 70 53.07 -14.56 47.45
CA GLU A 70 53.36 -15.71 48.31
C GLU A 70 53.46 -16.99 47.47
N ALA A 71 54.20 -17.99 47.95
CA ALA A 71 54.34 -19.28 47.27
C ALA A 71 53.13 -20.19 47.56
N ARG A 72 52.03 -19.96 46.84
CA ARG A 72 50.80 -20.77 46.92
C ARG A 72 50.16 -20.93 45.55
N ALA A 73 49.17 -21.80 45.43
CA ALA A 73 48.36 -21.91 44.24
C ALA A 73 47.44 -20.68 44.12
N TYR A 74 47.36 -20.12 42.92
CA TYR A 74 46.45 -19.03 42.58
C TYR A 74 45.59 -19.45 41.39
N GLU A 75 44.28 -19.37 41.55
CA GLU A 75 43.30 -19.68 40.52
C GLU A 75 42.24 -18.58 40.51
N ARG A 76 41.90 -18.09 39.31
CA ARG A 76 40.90 -17.04 39.12
C ARG A 76 40.25 -17.21 37.75
N ALA A 77 38.92 -17.22 37.71
CA ALA A 77 38.16 -17.12 36.47
C ALA A 77 37.95 -15.65 36.08
N VAL A 78 38.06 -15.35 34.79
CA VAL A 78 37.75 -14.02 34.23
C VAL A 78 36.82 -14.24 33.05
N TYR A 79 35.73 -13.47 33.02
CA TYR A 79 34.72 -13.53 31.97
C TYR A 79 34.85 -12.31 31.06
N CYS A 80 34.73 -12.54 29.75
CA CYS A 80 34.66 -11.47 28.74
C CYS A 80 33.23 -11.38 28.25
N ASP A 81 32.59 -10.24 28.48
CA ASP A 81 31.29 -9.94 27.90
C ASP A 81 31.49 -9.42 26.47
N ILE A 82 30.87 -10.10 25.49
CA ILE A 82 31.01 -9.79 24.08
C ILE A 82 29.63 -9.36 23.56
N SER A 83 29.52 -8.09 23.19
CA SER A 83 28.34 -7.55 22.52
C SER A 83 28.71 -7.13 21.09
N GLY A 84 27.77 -7.31 20.16
CA GLY A 84 27.94 -6.91 18.77
C GLY A 84 26.61 -6.62 18.10
N GLU A 85 26.57 -5.61 17.23
CA GLU A 85 25.39 -5.24 16.46
C GLU A 85 25.59 -5.58 14.98
N GLY A 86 24.69 -6.40 14.43
CA GLY A 86 24.68 -6.70 13.00
C GLY A 86 23.92 -5.64 12.22
N LEU A 87 24.56 -5.00 11.24
CA LEU A 87 23.88 -4.08 10.32
C LEU A 87 23.15 -4.86 9.22
N GLY A 88 21.82 -4.85 9.26
CA GLY A 88 20.96 -5.36 8.20
C GLY A 88 20.86 -4.43 6.97
N PRO A 89 20.25 -4.89 5.88
CA PRO A 89 20.02 -4.05 4.70
C PRO A 89 19.10 -2.88 5.02
N ARG A 90 19.37 -1.71 4.42
CA ARG A 90 18.64 -0.45 4.70
C ARG A 90 17.86 0.03 3.48
N LEU A 91 16.86 -0.74 3.09
CA LEU A 91 15.96 -0.39 1.98
C LEU A 91 14.87 0.58 2.45
N HIS A 92 14.55 1.57 1.62
CA HIS A 92 13.50 2.56 1.86
C HIS A 92 12.76 2.85 0.56
N SER A 93 11.50 3.25 0.64
CA SER A 93 10.83 3.91 -0.48
C SER A 93 11.36 5.35 -0.61
N TYR A 94 11.52 5.84 -1.83
CA TYR A 94 11.96 7.23 -2.06
C TYR A 94 10.92 8.25 -1.55
N PHE A 95 9.65 7.85 -1.60
CA PHE A 95 8.52 8.52 -0.97
C PHE A 95 7.67 7.47 -0.25
N GLU A 96 7.20 7.81 0.94
CA GLU A 96 6.34 6.92 1.73
C GLU A 96 4.91 6.86 1.17
N GLU A 97 4.51 7.89 0.42
CA GLU A 97 3.15 8.04 -0.06
C GLU A 97 3.06 8.55 -1.51
N LEU A 98 2.23 7.88 -2.31
CA LEU A 98 1.88 8.25 -3.67
C LEU A 98 0.40 8.66 -3.73
N ASN A 99 0.15 9.94 -3.99
CA ASN A 99 -1.19 10.41 -4.30
C ASN A 99 -1.42 10.33 -5.81
N ILE A 100 -2.33 9.46 -6.24
CA ILE A 100 -2.68 9.32 -7.66
C ILE A 100 -3.88 10.16 -8.08
N GLY A 101 -4.49 10.91 -7.15
CA GLY A 101 -5.62 11.79 -7.43
C GLY A 101 -6.88 11.05 -7.86
N GLU A 102 -7.67 11.67 -8.74
CA GLU A 102 -8.88 11.09 -9.30
C GLU A 102 -8.57 10.24 -10.53
N VAL A 103 -9.05 9.00 -10.55
CA VAL A 103 -8.83 8.06 -11.63
C VAL A 103 -10.13 7.41 -12.08
N SER A 104 -10.25 7.08 -13.36
CA SER A 104 -11.45 6.43 -13.89
C SER A 104 -11.51 4.94 -13.57
N ILE A 105 -12.70 4.46 -13.22
CA ILE A 105 -12.99 3.04 -13.05
C ILE A 105 -12.83 2.25 -14.38
N ARG A 106 -12.40 0.98 -14.30
CA ARG A 106 -12.19 0.04 -15.42
C ARG A 106 -11.17 0.48 -16.48
N VAL A 107 -10.29 1.41 -16.13
CA VAL A 107 -9.16 1.85 -16.96
C VAL A 107 -7.86 1.49 -16.24
N THR A 108 -6.84 1.06 -16.99
CA THR A 108 -5.51 0.81 -16.44
C THR A 108 -4.70 2.10 -16.37
N HIS A 109 -4.30 2.46 -15.16
CA HIS A 109 -3.44 3.60 -14.85
C HIS A 109 -2.03 3.10 -14.51
N ARG A 110 -0.98 3.85 -14.89
CA ARG A 110 0.42 3.42 -14.69
C ARG A 110 1.21 4.46 -13.92
N TYR A 111 1.96 4.01 -12.93
CA TYR A 111 2.81 4.83 -12.06
C TYR A 111 4.17 4.18 -11.86
N LYS A 112 5.10 4.91 -11.23
CA LYS A 112 6.41 4.39 -10.83
C LYS A 112 6.68 4.79 -9.38
N ALA A 113 7.19 3.84 -8.61
CA ALA A 113 7.83 4.07 -7.32
C ALA A 113 9.31 3.70 -7.39
N VAL A 114 10.08 4.16 -6.41
CA VAL A 114 11.52 3.88 -6.35
C VAL A 114 11.85 3.35 -4.95
N LEU A 115 12.51 2.20 -4.91
CA LEU A 115 13.16 1.67 -3.72
C LEU A 115 14.64 2.09 -3.74
N LEU A 116 15.13 2.60 -2.62
CA LEU A 116 16.50 3.08 -2.43
C LEU A 116 17.16 2.28 -1.31
N ASN A 117 18.28 1.64 -1.61
CA ASN A 117 19.10 1.01 -0.60
C ASN A 117 20.10 2.03 -0.05
N LYS A 118 19.90 2.50 1.18
CA LYS A 118 20.84 3.39 1.88
C LYS A 118 21.90 2.63 2.69
N GLY A 119 21.93 1.31 2.54
CA GLY A 119 22.81 0.41 3.28
C GLY A 119 24.09 0.10 2.52
N PRO A 120 25.12 -0.38 3.24
CA PRO A 120 26.39 -0.80 2.65
C PRO A 120 26.35 -2.23 2.06
N ILE A 121 25.24 -2.94 2.20
CA ILE A 121 25.07 -4.34 1.74
C ILE A 121 23.86 -4.46 0.81
N ASP A 122 23.83 -5.52 0.00
CA ASP A 122 22.71 -5.84 -0.88
C ASP A 122 21.39 -5.98 -0.11
N ALA A 123 20.32 -5.39 -0.66
CA ALA A 123 18.98 -5.49 -0.12
C ALA A 123 18.09 -6.32 -1.06
N SER A 124 17.90 -7.59 -0.71
CA SER A 124 16.93 -8.47 -1.38
C SER A 124 15.53 -8.17 -0.87
N PHE A 125 14.59 -7.93 -1.78
CA PHE A 125 13.20 -7.61 -1.48
C PHE A 125 12.22 -8.51 -2.22
N SER A 126 11.04 -8.68 -1.64
CA SER A 126 9.88 -9.27 -2.30
C SER A 126 8.58 -8.59 -1.86
N LEU A 127 7.65 -8.43 -2.80
CA LEU A 127 6.34 -7.84 -2.53
C LEU A 127 5.50 -8.84 -1.74
N ILE A 128 4.94 -8.36 -0.62
CA ILE A 128 3.93 -9.10 0.12
C ILE A 128 2.59 -8.93 -0.61
N PRO A 129 1.90 -10.02 -0.97
CA PRO A 129 0.62 -9.94 -1.69
C PRO A 129 -0.40 -9.06 -0.94
N PRO A 130 -1.12 -8.16 -1.64
CA PRO A 130 -2.12 -7.33 -1.02
C PRO A 130 -3.29 -8.18 -0.49
N SER A 131 -3.82 -7.81 0.68
CA SER A 131 -4.92 -8.51 1.35
C SER A 131 -6.29 -7.88 1.14
N THR A 132 -6.32 -6.63 0.66
CA THR A 132 -7.57 -5.87 0.46
C THR A 132 -8.11 -6.07 -0.96
N ALA A 133 -9.43 -5.91 -1.11
CA ALA A 133 -10.06 -5.96 -2.43
C ALA A 133 -9.55 -4.85 -3.37
N MET A 134 -9.31 -3.63 -2.86
CA MET A 134 -8.77 -2.53 -3.67
C MET A 134 -7.30 -2.76 -4.03
N GLY A 135 -6.50 -3.25 -3.08
CA GLY A 135 -5.10 -3.63 -3.32
C GLY A 135 -4.94 -4.68 -4.42
N SER A 136 -5.91 -5.59 -4.57
CA SER A 136 -5.89 -6.61 -5.64
C SER A 136 -5.97 -6.05 -7.07
N PHE A 137 -6.41 -4.80 -7.24
CA PHE A 137 -6.40 -4.12 -8.55
C PHE A 137 -5.04 -3.51 -8.92
N PHE A 138 -4.07 -3.56 -8.00
CA PHE A 138 -2.70 -3.12 -8.24
C PHE A 138 -1.81 -4.30 -8.63
N SER A 139 -0.88 -4.03 -9.54
CA SER A 139 0.19 -4.95 -9.92
C SER A 139 1.51 -4.20 -9.95
N PHE A 140 2.57 -4.86 -9.53
CA PHE A 140 3.91 -4.29 -9.38
C PHE A 140 4.91 -5.09 -10.20
N LEU A 141 5.85 -4.41 -10.85
CA LEU A 141 6.97 -5.03 -11.57
C LEU A 141 8.27 -4.26 -11.34
N PRO A 142 9.37 -4.91 -10.93
CA PRO A 142 9.43 -6.31 -10.48
C PRO A 142 8.71 -6.49 -9.12
N GLN A 143 8.30 -7.73 -8.81
CA GLN A 143 7.75 -8.07 -7.49
C GLN A 143 8.85 -8.48 -6.51
N GLU A 144 9.99 -8.95 -7.00
CA GLU A 144 11.15 -9.32 -6.21
C GLU A 144 12.43 -8.88 -6.91
N GLY A 145 13.51 -8.73 -6.16
CA GLY A 145 14.80 -8.33 -6.72
C GLY A 145 15.83 -8.02 -5.66
N ILE A 146 17.02 -7.61 -6.11
CA ILE A 146 18.14 -7.23 -5.26
C ILE A 146 18.55 -5.81 -5.62
N VAL A 147 18.63 -4.93 -4.61
CA VAL A 147 19.13 -3.57 -4.76
C VAL A 147 20.54 -3.50 -4.18
N ALA A 148 21.52 -3.22 -5.05
CA ALA A 148 22.92 -3.05 -4.66
C ALA A 148 23.10 -1.94 -3.60
N PRO A 149 24.23 -1.89 -2.85
CA PRO A 149 24.51 -0.83 -1.90
C PRO A 149 24.41 0.54 -2.57
N HIS A 150 23.72 1.48 -1.93
CA HIS A 150 23.48 2.82 -2.48
C HIS A 150 22.70 2.86 -3.82
N GLY A 151 22.14 1.72 -4.23
CA GLY A 151 21.42 1.55 -5.49
C GLY A 151 19.95 1.95 -5.43
N LEU A 152 19.36 2.05 -6.62
CA LEU A 152 17.95 2.38 -6.84
C LEU A 152 17.27 1.29 -7.66
N GLN A 153 16.04 0.94 -7.28
CA GLN A 153 15.17 0.04 -8.04
C GLN A 153 13.86 0.74 -8.35
N VAL A 154 13.53 0.85 -9.64
CA VAL A 154 12.23 1.36 -10.08
C VAL A 154 11.20 0.23 -10.05
N ILE A 155 10.07 0.47 -9.37
CA ILE A 155 8.90 -0.42 -9.36
C ILE A 155 7.81 0.20 -10.23
N GLN A 156 7.47 -0.48 -11.33
CA GLN A 156 6.35 -0.14 -12.18
C GLN A 156 5.05 -0.57 -11.51
N ILE A 157 4.07 0.33 -11.42
CA ILE A 157 2.78 0.09 -10.79
C ILE A 157 1.72 0.19 -11.87
N SER A 158 0.85 -0.82 -12.00
CA SER A 158 -0.36 -0.73 -12.82
C SER A 158 -1.60 -0.93 -11.96
N PHE A 159 -2.58 -0.04 -12.10
CA PHE A 159 -3.80 -0.02 -11.31
C PHE A 159 -5.03 -0.05 -12.21
N CYS A 160 -5.90 -1.05 -12.07
CA CYS A 160 -7.14 -1.17 -12.86
C CYS A 160 -8.36 -1.37 -11.94
N PRO A 161 -8.89 -0.30 -11.33
CA PRO A 161 -9.93 -0.41 -10.33
C PRO A 161 -11.29 -0.79 -10.90
N THR A 162 -12.05 -1.58 -10.15
CA THR A 162 -13.47 -1.86 -10.47
C THR A 162 -14.44 -1.48 -9.35
N MET A 163 -13.94 -0.81 -8.31
CA MET A 163 -14.71 -0.26 -7.19
C MET A 163 -14.57 1.27 -7.16
N LEU A 164 -15.68 1.97 -6.90
CA LEU A 164 -15.72 3.43 -6.81
C LEU A 164 -15.36 3.93 -5.41
N GLY A 165 -14.95 5.19 -5.32
CA GLY A 165 -14.74 5.91 -4.06
C GLY A 165 -13.28 6.16 -3.71
N GLN A 166 -13.08 6.83 -2.59
CA GLN A 166 -11.77 7.11 -2.04
C GLN A 166 -11.14 5.84 -1.48
N PHE A 167 -9.82 5.73 -1.62
CA PHE A 167 -9.06 4.62 -1.06
C PHE A 167 -7.69 5.08 -0.56
N LYS A 168 -7.14 4.30 0.37
CA LYS A 168 -5.77 4.38 0.87
C LYS A 168 -5.31 2.95 1.13
N GLU A 169 -4.31 2.52 0.37
CA GLU A 169 -3.76 1.15 0.40
C GLU A 169 -2.29 1.18 0.78
N GLU A 170 -1.86 0.21 1.58
CA GLU A 170 -0.47 0.04 1.98
C GLU A 170 0.09 -1.23 1.33
N PHE A 171 1.20 -1.08 0.61
CA PHE A 171 1.91 -2.17 -0.02
C PHE A 171 3.25 -2.37 0.67
N CYS A 172 3.49 -3.59 1.14
CA CYS A 172 4.67 -3.91 1.94
C CYS A 172 5.65 -4.75 1.11
N PHE A 173 6.92 -4.35 1.12
CA PHE A 173 8.02 -5.14 0.58
C PHE A 173 8.77 -5.77 1.75
N TYR A 174 8.74 -7.11 1.82
CA TYR A 174 9.61 -7.86 2.70
C TYR A 174 11.06 -7.62 2.27
N VAL A 175 11.96 -7.45 3.25
CA VAL A 175 13.39 -7.30 3.01
C VAL A 175 14.11 -8.36 3.83
N HIS A 176 14.88 -9.21 3.15
CA HIS A 176 15.58 -10.32 3.80
C HIS A 176 16.54 -9.78 4.88
N LYS A 177 16.53 -10.38 6.08
CA LYS A 177 17.34 -9.95 7.24
C LYS A 177 17.06 -8.52 7.73
N SER A 178 15.91 -7.96 7.40
CA SER A 178 15.39 -6.73 8.02
C SER A 178 14.21 -7.06 8.93
N PRO A 179 14.12 -6.48 10.15
CA PRO A 179 13.02 -6.74 11.06
C PRO A 179 11.70 -6.09 10.62
N LYS A 180 11.76 -5.08 9.74
CA LYS A 180 10.57 -4.34 9.27
C LYS A 180 10.53 -4.30 7.75
N PRO A 181 9.34 -4.53 7.15
CA PRO A 181 9.15 -4.33 5.71
C PRO A 181 9.21 -2.85 5.34
N VAL A 182 9.43 -2.58 4.06
CA VAL A 182 9.30 -1.23 3.49
C VAL A 182 7.85 -1.04 3.04
N THR A 183 7.20 0.01 3.53
CA THR A 183 5.82 0.32 3.17
C THR A 183 5.75 1.42 2.13
N LEU A 184 4.91 1.23 1.12
CA LEU A 184 4.48 2.23 0.15
C LEU A 184 2.97 2.44 0.29
N THR A 185 2.56 3.64 0.68
CA THR A 185 1.16 4.02 0.74
C THR A 185 0.71 4.60 -0.59
N ILE A 186 -0.41 4.15 -1.14
CA ILE A 186 -1.03 4.73 -2.33
C ILE A 186 -2.45 5.17 -1.99
N ARG A 187 -2.77 6.44 -2.28
CA ARG A 187 -4.11 6.99 -2.07
C ARG A 187 -4.65 7.69 -3.32
N GLY A 188 -5.97 7.70 -3.44
CA GLY A 188 -6.67 8.32 -4.55
C GLY A 188 -8.19 8.18 -4.44
N SER A 189 -8.89 8.56 -5.50
CA SER A 189 -10.33 8.40 -5.63
C SER A 189 -10.67 7.80 -6.99
N VAL A 190 -11.43 6.70 -6.97
CA VAL A 190 -11.93 6.09 -8.21
C VAL A 190 -13.28 6.71 -8.56
N MET A 191 -13.31 7.44 -9.66
CA MET A 191 -14.49 8.13 -10.15
C MET A 191 -15.22 7.29 -11.20
N GLY A 192 -16.53 7.25 -11.04
CA GLY A 192 -17.43 6.67 -12.02
C GLY A 192 -17.59 7.61 -13.21
N PRO A 193 -18.01 7.07 -14.35
CA PRO A 193 -18.30 7.91 -15.49
C PRO A 193 -19.58 8.71 -15.21
N THR A 194 -19.55 10.02 -15.45
CA THR A 194 -20.63 10.95 -15.12
C THR A 194 -21.16 11.64 -16.37
N PHE A 195 -22.47 11.84 -16.38
CA PHE A 195 -23.16 12.70 -17.33
C PHE A 195 -23.66 13.97 -16.62
N HIS A 196 -23.73 15.06 -17.37
CA HIS A 196 -24.24 16.33 -16.90
C HIS A 196 -25.18 16.93 -17.96
N PHE A 197 -26.39 17.30 -17.54
CA PHE A 197 -27.27 18.13 -18.35
C PHE A 197 -26.98 19.61 -18.09
N ASP A 198 -26.92 20.42 -19.14
CA ASP A 198 -26.71 21.87 -19.04
C ASP A 198 -27.85 22.63 -18.33
N VAL A 199 -29.04 22.04 -18.28
CA VAL A 199 -30.20 22.54 -17.54
C VAL A 199 -30.63 21.56 -16.44
N PRO A 200 -31.04 22.05 -15.26
CA PRO A 200 -31.45 21.19 -14.15
C PRO A 200 -32.87 20.60 -14.34
N ALA A 201 -33.71 21.24 -15.16
CA ALA A 201 -35.06 20.81 -15.46
C ALA A 201 -35.56 21.39 -16.79
N LEU A 202 -36.47 20.67 -17.44
CA LEU A 202 -37.18 21.13 -18.63
C LEU A 202 -38.62 21.51 -18.24
N HIS A 203 -38.93 22.79 -18.32
CA HIS A 203 -40.25 23.32 -17.99
C HIS A 203 -41.05 23.57 -19.27
N PHE A 204 -41.99 22.67 -19.57
CA PHE A 204 -42.82 22.78 -20.76
C PHE A 204 -43.94 23.82 -20.64
N GLY A 205 -44.31 24.19 -19.42
CA GLY A 205 -45.44 25.08 -19.13
C GLY A 205 -46.79 24.45 -19.52
N ASP A 206 -47.80 25.29 -19.70
CA ASP A 206 -49.11 24.84 -20.17
C ASP A 206 -49.03 24.44 -21.65
N ILE A 207 -49.37 23.18 -21.96
CA ILE A 207 -49.41 22.65 -23.32
C ILE A 207 -50.87 22.34 -23.67
N SER A 208 -51.34 22.87 -24.80
CA SER A 208 -52.67 22.55 -25.32
C SER A 208 -52.73 21.11 -25.82
N CYS A 209 -53.80 20.39 -25.49
CA CYS A 209 -54.00 19.00 -25.90
C CYS A 209 -53.83 18.84 -27.41
N GLY A 210 -53.00 17.88 -27.82
CA GLY A 210 -52.77 17.57 -29.23
C GLY A 210 -51.73 18.45 -29.93
N PHE A 211 -51.13 19.42 -29.25
CA PHE A 211 -50.05 20.27 -29.79
C PHE A 211 -48.74 19.97 -29.07
N PRO A 212 -47.87 19.09 -29.62
CA PRO A 212 -46.63 18.76 -28.95
C PRO A 212 -45.67 19.95 -28.88
N ARG A 213 -44.93 20.04 -27.77
CA ARG A 213 -43.88 21.04 -27.57
C ARG A 213 -42.53 20.35 -27.39
N THR A 214 -41.52 20.80 -28.12
CA THR A 214 -40.15 20.30 -28.01
C THR A 214 -39.27 21.33 -27.30
N LEU A 215 -38.57 20.89 -26.27
CA LEU A 215 -37.47 21.62 -25.64
C LEU A 215 -36.16 20.89 -25.92
N LYS A 216 -35.03 21.59 -25.82
CA LYS A 216 -33.70 21.02 -26.02
C LYS A 216 -32.86 21.16 -24.76
N CYS A 217 -31.97 20.21 -24.54
CA CYS A 217 -30.90 20.32 -23.56
C CYS A 217 -29.62 19.68 -24.10
N ARG A 218 -28.50 19.94 -23.46
CA ARG A 218 -27.21 19.36 -23.82
C ARG A 218 -26.76 18.37 -22.77
N LEU A 219 -26.57 17.12 -23.18
CA LEU A 219 -25.98 16.06 -22.36
C LEU A 219 -24.46 16.03 -22.57
N SER A 220 -23.70 16.22 -21.50
CA SER A 220 -22.24 16.26 -21.52
C SER A 220 -21.69 15.04 -20.79
N ASN A 221 -20.76 14.32 -21.42
CA ASN A 221 -19.94 13.30 -20.75
C ASN A 221 -18.81 14.01 -20.03
N THR A 222 -18.89 14.10 -18.71
CA THR A 222 -17.87 14.73 -17.86
C THR A 222 -16.76 13.76 -17.46
N SER A 223 -16.80 12.51 -17.95
CA SER A 223 -15.77 11.52 -17.68
C SER A 223 -14.66 11.52 -18.76
N LEU A 224 -13.52 10.95 -18.38
CA LEU A 224 -12.35 10.76 -19.25
C LEU A 224 -12.47 9.52 -20.16
N ILE A 225 -13.59 8.82 -20.13
CA ILE A 225 -13.84 7.65 -20.98
C ILE A 225 -15.09 7.86 -21.86
N PRO A 226 -15.15 7.30 -23.08
CA PRO A 226 -16.37 7.29 -23.86
C PRO A 226 -17.51 6.60 -23.10
N MET A 227 -18.71 7.18 -23.14
CA MET A 227 -19.89 6.64 -22.47
C MET A 227 -21.00 6.36 -23.49
N VAL A 228 -21.79 5.32 -23.22
CA VAL A 228 -23.05 5.04 -23.91
C VAL A 228 -24.19 5.47 -22.98
N PHE A 229 -25.19 6.17 -23.51
CA PHE A 229 -26.36 6.58 -22.74
C PHE A 229 -27.64 5.98 -23.31
N ASN A 230 -28.62 5.83 -22.43
CA ASN A 230 -30.01 5.48 -22.75
C ASN A 230 -30.92 6.30 -21.83
N LEU A 231 -31.60 7.29 -22.38
CA LEU A 231 -32.52 8.19 -21.68
C LEU A 231 -33.93 7.62 -21.69
N ARG A 232 -34.58 7.71 -20.54
CA ARG A 232 -35.98 7.31 -20.34
C ARG A 232 -36.66 8.26 -19.37
N ILE A 233 -37.97 8.42 -19.51
CA ILE A 233 -38.79 9.16 -18.54
C ILE A 233 -39.47 8.14 -17.62
N PRO A 234 -39.08 8.06 -16.34
CA PRO A 234 -39.73 7.15 -15.40
C PRO A 234 -41.21 7.51 -15.24
N GLY A 235 -42.09 6.52 -15.35
CA GLY A 235 -43.53 6.71 -15.18
C GLY A 235 -44.25 7.29 -16.39
N ASP A 236 -43.55 7.51 -17.50
CA ASP A 236 -44.18 7.73 -18.81
C ASP A 236 -44.93 6.45 -19.19
N GLY A 237 -46.21 6.58 -19.54
CA GLY A 237 -47.12 5.45 -19.66
C GLY A 237 -46.65 4.40 -20.68
N LEU A 238 -47.06 3.15 -20.47
CA LEU A 238 -46.70 2.02 -21.35
C LEU A 238 -47.67 1.81 -22.51
N GLY A 239 -48.73 2.63 -22.58
CA GLY A 239 -49.73 2.58 -23.63
C GLY A 239 -49.24 3.18 -24.96
N GLU A 240 -50.19 3.35 -25.88
CA GLU A 240 -49.93 4.00 -27.17
C GLU A 240 -49.43 5.44 -26.99
N PRO A 241 -48.66 5.99 -27.96
CA PRO A 241 -48.21 7.38 -27.93
C PRO A 241 -49.39 8.34 -27.89
N SER A 242 -49.24 9.44 -27.15
CA SER A 242 -50.22 10.53 -27.14
C SER A 242 -50.42 11.11 -28.55
N ILE A 243 -51.65 11.51 -28.83
CA ILE A 243 -52.05 11.97 -30.16
C ILE A 243 -51.46 13.36 -30.46
N ASP A 244 -50.79 13.48 -31.60
CA ASP A 244 -50.47 14.76 -32.23
C ASP A 244 -51.56 15.11 -33.28
N VAL A 245 -52.15 16.29 -33.16
CA VAL A 245 -53.19 16.78 -34.08
C VAL A 245 -52.66 16.86 -35.51
N SER A 246 -51.36 17.13 -35.70
CA SER A 246 -50.74 17.17 -37.04
C SER A 246 -50.81 15.82 -37.76
N VAL A 247 -50.73 14.71 -37.01
CA VAL A 247 -50.84 13.35 -37.53
C VAL A 247 -52.30 12.98 -37.84
N ASN A 248 -53.24 13.53 -37.06
CA ASN A 248 -54.66 13.24 -37.19
C ASN A 248 -55.32 13.91 -38.41
N ILE A 249 -54.81 15.08 -38.83
CA ILE A 249 -55.27 15.79 -40.04
C ILE A 249 -54.98 14.98 -41.32
N LEU A 250 -53.93 14.15 -41.31
CA LEU A 250 -53.56 13.29 -42.44
C LEU A 250 -54.44 12.04 -42.57
N ASN A 251 -55.20 11.67 -41.54
CA ASN A 251 -56.04 10.47 -41.57
C ASN A 251 -57.38 10.64 -40.79
N PRO A 252 -58.32 11.45 -41.34
CA PRO A 252 -59.54 11.86 -40.66
C PRO A 252 -60.55 10.73 -40.37
N SER A 253 -60.35 9.52 -40.92
CA SER A 253 -61.16 8.33 -40.63
C SER A 253 -60.77 7.61 -39.33
N SER A 254 -59.70 8.04 -38.65
CA SER A 254 -59.22 7.37 -37.45
C SER A 254 -59.97 7.83 -36.20
N GLN A 255 -60.89 7.00 -35.69
CA GLN A 255 -61.63 7.23 -34.43
C GLN A 255 -60.74 7.04 -33.18
N VAL A 256 -59.51 7.55 -33.19
CA VAL A 256 -58.48 7.27 -32.15
C VAL A 256 -58.91 7.82 -30.78
N TRP A 257 -59.57 8.98 -30.76
CA TRP A 257 -60.04 9.63 -29.55
C TRP A 257 -61.06 8.78 -28.77
N ARG A 258 -61.78 7.87 -29.43
CA ARG A 258 -62.75 6.95 -28.78
C ARG A 258 -62.10 5.72 -28.14
N LYS A 259 -60.87 5.35 -28.51
CA LYS A 259 -60.16 4.17 -27.97
C LYS A 259 -59.34 4.47 -26.72
N GLU A 260 -58.81 5.68 -26.55
CA GLU A 260 -58.02 6.06 -25.36
C GLU A 260 -58.84 6.03 -24.08
N ALA A 261 -60.13 6.39 -24.14
CA ALA A 261 -61.04 6.33 -22.99
C ALA A 261 -61.28 4.92 -22.44
N GLN A 262 -60.85 3.86 -23.15
CA GLN A 262 -61.05 2.45 -22.77
C GLN A 262 -59.74 1.68 -22.54
N SER A 263 -58.57 2.31 -22.68
CA SER A 263 -57.29 1.65 -22.42
C SER A 263 -56.99 1.60 -20.92
N PRO A 264 -56.71 0.42 -20.33
CA PRO A 264 -56.35 0.31 -18.91
C PRO A 264 -54.91 0.81 -18.63
N THR A 265 -54.14 1.16 -19.66
CA THR A 265 -52.74 1.60 -19.53
C THR A 265 -52.61 3.08 -19.88
N ARG A 266 -51.87 3.83 -19.06
CA ARG A 266 -51.57 5.25 -19.31
C ARG A 266 -50.82 5.40 -20.65
N PRO A 267 -51.17 6.38 -21.50
CA PRO A 267 -50.49 6.60 -22.77
C PRO A 267 -49.04 7.05 -22.56
N ARG A 268 -48.20 6.88 -23.59
CA ARG A 268 -46.83 7.39 -23.61
C ARG A 268 -46.83 8.84 -24.09
N GLU A 269 -46.54 9.77 -23.20
CA GLU A 269 -46.70 11.20 -23.44
C GLU A 269 -45.43 11.88 -23.95
N PHE A 270 -44.25 11.25 -23.77
CA PHE A 270 -42.98 11.87 -24.09
C PHE A 270 -42.18 11.11 -25.16
N THR A 271 -41.37 11.86 -25.90
CA THR A 271 -40.38 11.34 -26.84
C THR A 271 -39.06 12.07 -26.64
N ILE A 272 -37.95 11.34 -26.61
CA ILE A 272 -36.59 11.87 -26.47
C ILE A 272 -35.81 11.56 -27.75
N SER A 273 -35.11 12.54 -28.35
CA SER A 273 -34.37 12.34 -29.59
C SER A 273 -33.04 13.10 -29.60
N PRO A 274 -31.88 12.42 -29.56
CA PRO A 274 -31.71 10.97 -29.48
C PRO A 274 -31.96 10.43 -28.06
N CYS A 275 -32.73 9.35 -27.94
CA CYS A 275 -32.89 8.65 -26.65
C CYS A 275 -31.69 7.75 -26.29
N ARG A 276 -30.81 7.45 -27.25
CA ARG A 276 -29.61 6.62 -27.06
C ARG A 276 -28.48 7.08 -27.96
N GLY A 277 -27.25 6.91 -27.49
CA GLY A 277 -26.07 7.30 -28.25
C GLY A 277 -24.78 7.00 -27.49
N SER A 278 -23.66 7.41 -28.08
CA SER A 278 -22.36 7.39 -27.41
C SER A 278 -21.72 8.76 -27.50
N ILE A 279 -21.21 9.24 -26.36
CA ILE A 279 -20.51 10.51 -26.25
C ILE A 279 -19.05 10.20 -25.89
N ARG A 280 -18.12 10.70 -26.71
CA ARG A 280 -16.67 10.61 -26.43
C ARG A 280 -16.31 11.20 -25.07
N ALA A 281 -15.14 10.85 -24.55
CA ALA A 281 -14.60 11.46 -23.33
C ALA A 281 -14.63 13.00 -23.44
N LEU A 282 -15.10 13.68 -22.39
CA LEU A 282 -15.26 15.15 -22.34
C LEU A 282 -16.09 15.74 -23.50
N GLY A 283 -16.92 14.92 -24.16
CA GLY A 283 -17.79 15.33 -25.26
C GLY A 283 -19.18 15.77 -24.80
N ALA A 284 -19.96 16.28 -25.74
CA ALA A 284 -21.37 16.63 -25.50
C ALA A 284 -22.23 16.29 -26.72
N GLN A 285 -23.52 16.12 -26.47
CA GLN A 285 -24.55 15.88 -27.49
C GLN A 285 -25.83 16.63 -27.12
N ASP A 286 -26.44 17.30 -28.10
CA ASP A 286 -27.75 17.91 -27.95
C ASP A 286 -28.84 16.83 -27.98
N ILE A 287 -29.80 16.97 -27.07
CA ILE A 287 -30.97 16.10 -26.84
C ILE A 287 -32.25 16.90 -27.04
#